data_AF-A0A6I3GVD3-F1
#
_entry.id   AF-A0A6I3GVD3-F1
#
_cell.length_a   1.000
_cell.length_b   1.000
_cell.length_c   1.000
_cell.angle_alpha   90.00
_cell.angle_beta   90.00
_cell.angle_gamma   90.00
#
_symmetry.space_group_name_H-M   'P 1'
#
loop_
_entity.id
_entity.type
_entity.pdbx_description
1 polymer ?
#
loop_
_entity_poly.entity_id
_entity_poly.type
_entity_poly.pdbx_seq_one_letter_code
_entity_poly.pdbx_strand_id
1 'polypeptide(L)'
;MRKSIGTVKSDDGAGTILAISILIVFFALFAASSLVSTQLLGFTRLQATTNSIALAAADALRGVSTGNPCIVAKDIASNSQLVLERCRIVGFEVFIETNMETLGIVQKARARAGPG
;
A
#
# COMPACT_ATOMS: atom_id res chain seq x y z
N MET A 1 31.30 28.20 -14.62
CA MET A 1 32.18 27.29 -13.84
C MET A 1 32.12 25.90 -14.45
N ARG A 2 32.99 25.61 -15.43
CA ARG A 2 33.16 24.26 -16.02
C ARG A 2 34.31 23.60 -15.26
N LYS A 3 34.03 22.59 -14.43
CA LYS A 3 35.07 21.88 -13.68
C LYS A 3 35.61 20.74 -14.55
N SER A 4 36.92 20.80 -14.76
CA SER A 4 37.79 19.98 -15.60
C SER A 4 37.50 18.48 -15.53
N ILE A 5 37.29 17.88 -16.71
CA ILE A 5 37.36 16.44 -16.95
C ILE A 5 38.85 16.10 -17.01
N GLY A 6 39.33 15.42 -15.98
CA GLY A 6 40.72 14.97 -15.85
C GLY A 6 41.11 13.97 -16.95
N THR A 7 42.34 14.11 -17.42
CA THR A 7 43.05 13.34 -18.43
C THR A 7 42.97 11.82 -18.23
N VAL A 8 42.53 11.09 -19.26
CA VAL A 8 42.59 9.62 -19.32
C VAL A 8 44.02 9.20 -19.68
N LYS A 9 44.80 8.86 -18.65
CA LYS A 9 46.05 8.10 -18.78
C LYS A 9 45.65 6.62 -18.81
N SER A 10 46.30 5.79 -19.62
CA SER A 10 46.00 4.35 -19.70
C SER A 10 46.07 3.72 -18.31
N ASP A 11 44.89 3.49 -17.74
CA ASP A 11 44.65 3.05 -16.38
C ASP A 11 43.97 1.68 -16.47
N ASP A 12 44.74 0.60 -16.37
CA ASP A 12 44.24 -0.80 -16.26
C ASP A 12 43.46 -1.07 -14.95
N GLY A 13 42.93 -0.03 -14.31
CA GLY A 13 42.19 -0.13 -13.05
C GLY A 13 41.38 1.11 -12.64
N ALA A 14 41.73 2.34 -13.07
CA ALA A 14 40.96 3.52 -12.64
C ALA A 14 39.57 3.60 -13.31
N GLY A 15 39.44 3.10 -14.55
CA GLY A 15 38.15 3.03 -15.24
C GLY A 15 37.16 2.07 -14.56
N THR A 16 37.65 0.94 -14.05
CA THR A 16 36.82 -0.04 -13.36
C THR A 16 36.43 0.42 -11.96
N ILE A 17 37.33 1.10 -11.23
CA ILE A 17 37.03 1.68 -9.91
C ILE A 17 35.93 2.74 -10.01
N LEU A 18 35.99 3.62 -11.02
CA LEU A 18 34.93 4.61 -11.26
C LEU A 18 33.59 3.94 -11.61
N ALA A 19 33.59 2.96 -12.50
CA ALA A 19 32.37 2.22 -12.87
C ALA A 19 31.73 1.49 -11.68
N ILE A 20 32.54 0.82 -10.85
CA ILE A 20 32.07 0.11 -9.66
C ILE A 20 31.49 1.09 -8.63
N SER A 21 32.12 2.25 -8.42
CA SER A 21 31.60 3.26 -7.48
C SER A 21 30.21 3.78 -7.87
N ILE A 22 29.99 4.02 -9.18
CA ILE A 22 28.69 4.48 -9.70
C ILE A 22 27.62 3.40 -9.49
N LEU A 23 27.95 2.14 -9.79
CA LEU A 23 27.04 1.02 -9.57
C LEU A 23 26.65 0.88 -8.10
N ILE A 24 27.63 0.94 -7.18
CA ILE A 24 27.37 0.86 -5.73
C ILE A 24 26.45 2.00 -5.29
N VAL A 25 26.68 3.23 -5.76
CA VAL A 25 25.82 4.38 -5.45
C VAL A 25 24.40 4.16 -5.97
N PHE A 26 24.23 3.71 -7.21
CA PHE A 26 22.89 3.40 -7.75
C PHE A 26 22.19 2.31 -6.94
N PHE A 27 22.87 1.22 -6.60
CA PHE A 27 22.31 0.16 -5.76
C PHE A 27 21.99 0.65 -4.35
N ALA A 28 22.80 1.53 -3.76
CA ALA A 28 22.54 2.11 -2.45
C ALA A 28 21.30 3.03 -2.48
N LEU A 29 21.15 3.88 -3.50
CA LEU A 29 19.95 4.69 -3.68
C LEU A 29 18.70 3.82 -3.89
N PHE A 30 18.81 2.77 -4.70
CA PHE A 30 17.71 1.84 -4.98
C PHE A 30 17.32 1.02 -3.74
N ALA A 31 18.29 0.59 -2.95
CA ALA A 31 18.05 -0.09 -1.68
C ALA A 31 17.36 0.86 -0.69
N ALA A 32 17.88 2.10 -0.55
CA ALA A 32 17.32 3.10 0.35
C ALA A 32 15.85 3.43 0.02
N SER A 33 15.51 3.59 -1.26
CA SER A 33 14.11 3.82 -1.69
C SER A 33 13.22 2.59 -1.44
N SER A 34 13.75 1.39 -1.61
CA SER A 34 13.04 0.13 -1.32
C SER A 34 12.75 -0.04 0.18
N LEU A 35 13.69 0.33 1.05
CA LEU A 35 13.52 0.32 2.52
C LEU A 35 12.44 1.30 3.00
N VAL A 36 12.39 2.51 2.42
CA VAL A 36 11.31 3.47 2.70
C VAL A 36 9.96 2.92 2.24
N SER A 37 9.95 2.19 1.13
CA SER A 37 8.73 1.56 0.61
C SER A 37 8.17 0.53 1.59
N THR A 38 9.01 -0.30 2.23
CA THR A 38 8.54 -1.35 3.13
C THR A 38 7.82 -0.85 4.39
N GLN A 39 8.16 0.32 4.91
CA GLN A 39 7.46 0.89 6.07
C GLN A 39 6.04 1.40 5.72
N LEU A 40 5.81 1.84 4.49
CA LEU A 40 4.48 2.28 4.02
C LEU A 40 3.60 1.12 3.50
N LEU A 41 4.17 -0.07 3.29
CA LEU A 41 3.44 -1.22 2.77
C LEU A 41 2.40 -1.80 3.73
N GLY A 42 2.55 -1.58 5.05
CA GLY A 42 1.57 -2.03 6.04
C GLY A 42 0.22 -1.33 5.88
N PHE A 43 0.23 0.00 5.88
CA PHE A 43 -0.97 0.84 5.74
C PHE A 43 -1.63 0.74 4.36
N THR A 44 -0.82 0.69 3.30
CA THR A 44 -1.35 0.62 1.92
C THR A 44 -2.04 -0.71 1.65
N ARG A 45 -1.50 -1.83 2.15
CA ARG A 45 -2.18 -3.14 2.06
C ARG A 45 -3.49 -3.14 2.84
N LEU A 46 -3.50 -2.60 4.06
CA LEU A 46 -4.70 -2.45 4.88
C LEU A 46 -5.81 -1.69 4.14
N GLN A 47 -5.46 -0.57 3.51
CA GLN A 47 -6.42 0.25 2.79
C GLN A 47 -6.90 -0.42 1.50
N ALA A 48 -6.01 -1.11 0.77
CA ALA A 48 -6.38 -1.87 -0.42
C ALA A 48 -7.41 -2.98 -0.10
N THR A 49 -7.21 -3.73 0.98
CA THR A 49 -8.16 -4.78 1.41
C THR A 49 -9.47 -4.18 1.94
N THR A 50 -9.41 -3.03 2.62
CA THR A 50 -10.64 -2.36 3.10
C THR A 50 -11.48 -1.84 1.93
N ASN A 51 -10.85 -1.39 0.85
CA ASN A 51 -11.54 -0.96 -0.37
C ASN A 51 -12.25 -2.13 -1.08
N SER A 52 -11.67 -3.34 -1.10
CA SER A 52 -12.35 -4.50 -1.68
C SER A 52 -13.55 -4.94 -0.85
N ILE A 53 -13.46 -4.87 0.48
CA ILE A 53 -14.59 -5.12 1.40
C ILE A 53 -15.72 -4.12 1.14
N ALA A 54 -15.39 -2.84 0.96
CA ALA A 54 -16.39 -1.81 0.66
C ALA A 54 -17.10 -2.03 -0.69
N LEU A 55 -16.36 -2.44 -1.72
CA LEU A 55 -16.97 -2.81 -3.01
C LEU A 55 -17.92 -4.00 -2.86
N ALA A 56 -17.49 -5.08 -2.20
CA ALA A 56 -18.33 -6.26 -1.99
C ALA A 56 -19.62 -5.93 -1.21
N ALA A 57 -19.54 -5.03 -0.24
CA ALA A 57 -20.71 -4.56 0.50
C ALA A 57 -21.64 -3.69 -0.36
N ALA A 58 -21.09 -2.86 -1.26
CA ALA A 58 -21.88 -2.09 -2.20
C ALA A 58 -22.55 -2.97 -3.27
N ASP A 59 -21.89 -4.05 -3.69
CA ASP A 59 -22.48 -5.05 -4.61
C ASP A 59 -23.63 -5.81 -3.95
N ALA A 60 -23.51 -6.14 -2.66
CA ALA A 60 -24.62 -6.68 -1.87
C ALA A 60 -25.78 -5.68 -1.73
N LEU A 61 -25.47 -4.38 -1.56
CA LEU A 61 -26.49 -3.32 -1.49
C LEU A 61 -27.25 -3.17 -2.82
N ARG A 62 -26.55 -3.33 -3.95
CA ARG A 62 -27.14 -3.29 -5.30
C ARG A 62 -27.90 -4.57 -5.68
N GLY A 63 -27.89 -5.60 -4.82
CA GLY A 63 -28.49 -6.90 -5.10
C GLY A 63 -27.72 -7.75 -6.10
N VAL A 64 -26.47 -7.40 -6.40
CA VAL A 64 -25.55 -8.22 -7.23
C VAL A 64 -25.06 -9.43 -6.42
N SER A 65 -24.86 -9.24 -5.11
CA SER A 65 -24.53 -10.29 -4.16
C SER A 65 -25.70 -10.53 -3.19
N THR A 66 -25.96 -11.78 -2.83
CA THR A 66 -27.06 -12.14 -1.92
C THR A 66 -26.61 -12.03 -0.46
N GLY A 67 -27.43 -11.39 0.38
CA GLY A 67 -27.19 -11.30 1.83
C GLY A 67 -27.22 -9.88 2.37
N ASN A 68 -27.10 -9.74 3.69
CA ASN A 68 -27.05 -8.44 4.35
C ASN A 68 -25.64 -7.82 4.16
N PRO A 69 -25.53 -6.59 3.61
CA PRO A 69 -24.26 -5.95 3.30
C PRO A 69 -23.29 -5.86 4.49
N CYS A 70 -23.77 -5.64 5.72
CA CYS A 70 -22.89 -5.58 6.89
C CYS A 70 -22.41 -6.97 7.35
N ILE A 71 -23.20 -8.02 7.11
CA ILE A 71 -22.79 -9.40 7.42
C ILE A 71 -21.71 -9.86 6.44
N VAL A 72 -21.91 -9.59 5.15
CA VAL A 72 -20.90 -9.85 4.10
C VAL A 72 -19.61 -9.08 4.38
N ALA A 73 -19.70 -7.80 4.73
CA ALA A 73 -18.52 -7.00 5.10
C ALA A 73 -17.78 -7.57 6.32
N LYS A 74 -18.51 -8.04 7.33
CA LYS A 74 -17.92 -8.65 8.53
C LYS A 74 -17.18 -9.95 8.21
N ASP A 75 -17.76 -10.79 7.37
CA ASP A 75 -17.18 -12.09 6.99
C ASP A 75 -15.87 -11.90 6.20
N ILE A 76 -15.87 -10.98 5.22
CA ILE A 76 -14.67 -10.67 4.43
C ILE A 76 -13.60 -10.00 5.31
N ALA A 77 -14.00 -9.14 6.25
CA ALA A 77 -13.09 -8.55 7.22
C ALA A 77 -12.42 -9.63 8.08
N SER A 78 -13.18 -10.56 8.66
CA SER A 78 -12.60 -11.66 9.46
C SER A 78 -11.66 -12.55 8.65
N ASN A 79 -11.99 -12.84 7.39
CA ASN A 79 -11.13 -13.61 6.50
C ASN A 79 -9.81 -12.89 6.16
N SER A 80 -9.82 -11.56 6.27
CA SER A 80 -8.67 -10.70 5.98
C SER A 80 -7.89 -10.27 7.23
N GLN A 81 -8.14 -10.90 8.39
CA GLN A 81 -7.57 -10.52 9.70
C GLN A 81 -7.85 -9.05 10.09
N LEU A 82 -8.96 -8.51 9.58
CA LEU A 82 -9.48 -7.18 9.87
C LEU A 82 -10.68 -7.31 10.79
N VAL A 83 -10.86 -6.36 11.70
CA VAL A 83 -12.06 -6.27 12.52
C VAL A 83 -12.92 -5.12 12.01
N LEU A 84 -14.22 -5.36 11.85
CA LEU A 84 -15.19 -4.37 11.42
C LEU A 84 -15.60 -3.52 12.64
N GLU A 85 -15.18 -2.24 12.68
CA GLU A 85 -15.52 -1.33 13.79
C GLU A 85 -16.90 -0.69 13.55
N ARG A 86 -17.17 -0.23 12.31
CA ARG A 86 -18.44 0.39 11.93
C ARG A 86 -18.86 0.01 10.51
N CYS A 87 -20.15 -0.22 10.33
CA CYS A 87 -20.82 -0.37 9.05
C CYS A 87 -22.05 0.56 9.05
N ARG A 88 -22.07 1.54 8.14
CA ARG A 88 -23.19 2.48 7.99
C ARG A 88 -23.58 2.56 6.52
N ILE A 89 -24.88 2.50 6.26
CA ILE A 89 -25.46 2.61 4.92
C ILE A 89 -26.23 3.92 4.86
N VAL A 90 -25.98 4.72 3.83
CA VAL A 90 -26.67 6.01 3.60
C VAL A 90 -27.14 6.03 2.16
N GLY A 91 -28.45 5.85 1.94
CA GLY A 91 -29.01 5.75 0.58
C GLY A 91 -28.42 4.56 -0.18
N PHE A 92 -27.67 4.85 -1.25
CA PHE A 92 -26.96 3.85 -2.08
C PHE A 92 -25.45 3.77 -1.79
N GLU A 93 -25.02 4.31 -0.66
CA GLU A 93 -23.62 4.31 -0.25
C GLU A 93 -23.38 3.49 1.01
N VAL A 94 -22.23 2.81 1.03
CA VAL A 94 -21.77 2.02 2.16
C VAL A 94 -20.48 2.62 2.70
N PHE A 95 -20.49 2.94 3.99
CA PHE A 95 -19.35 3.41 4.76
C PHE A 95 -18.89 2.29 5.69
N ILE A 96 -17.63 1.91 5.54
CA ILE A 96 -17.01 0.84 6.32
C ILE A 96 -15.77 1.39 7.00
N GLU A 97 -15.68 1.12 8.30
CA GLU A 97 -14.47 1.35 9.08
C GLU A 97 -13.99 0.01 9.63
N THR A 98 -12.75 -0.33 9.28
CA THR A 98 -12.05 -1.51 9.78
C THR A 98 -10.86 -1.08 10.63
N ASN A 99 -10.49 -1.92 11.58
CA ASN A 99 -9.23 -1.79 12.30
C ASN A 99 -8.43 -3.08 12.16
N MET A 100 -7.10 -2.94 12.17
CA MET A 100 -6.17 -4.06 12.33
C MET A 100 -5.23 -3.72 13.48
N GLU A 101 -5.02 -4.69 14.35
CA GLU A 101 -3.99 -4.61 15.36
C GLU A 101 -2.75 -5.34 14.84
N THR A 102 -1.70 -4.59 14.53
CA THR A 102 -0.42 -5.15 14.07
C THR A 102 0.69 -4.64 14.97
N LEU A 103 1.49 -5.55 15.55
CA LEU A 103 2.64 -5.19 16.39
C LEU A 103 2.27 -4.25 17.57
N GLY A 104 1.08 -4.40 18.16
CA GLY A 104 0.60 -3.56 19.27
C GLY A 104 0.13 -2.15 18.87
N ILE A 105 0.04 -1.85 17.57
CA ILE A 105 -0.48 -0.59 17.05
C ILE A 105 -1.83 -0.86 16.37
N VAL A 106 -2.87 -0.14 16.79
CA VAL A 106 -4.21 -0.20 16.18
C VAL A 106 -4.25 0.75 14.99
N GLN A 107 -4.24 0.17 13.79
CA GLN A 107 -4.39 0.92 12.55
C GLN A 107 -5.85 0.93 12.14
N LYS A 108 -6.39 2.12 11.87
CA LYS A 108 -7.76 2.28 11.38
C LYS A 108 -7.75 2.55 9.88
N ALA A 109 -8.55 1.81 9.13
CA ALA A 109 -8.78 2.02 7.71
C ALA A 109 -10.27 2.35 7.48
N ARG A 110 -10.51 3.25 6.53
CA ARG A 110 -11.85 3.70 6.16
C ARG A 110 -12.01 3.55 4.65
N ALA A 111 -13.14 2.99 4.24
CA ALA A 111 -13.52 2.92 2.83
C ALA A 111 -15.00 3.30 2.66
N ARG A 112 -15.27 3.97 1.54
CA ARG A 112 -16.61 4.35 1.09
C ARG A 112 -16.81 3.78 -0.30
N ALA A 113 -17.96 3.15 -0.53
CA ALA A 113 -18.36 2.66 -1.84
C ALA A 113 -19.80 3.11 -2.12
N GLY A 114 -19.99 3.82 -3.22
CA GLY A 114 -21.29 4.37 -3.62
C GLY A 114 -21.20 5.21 -4.89
N PRO A 115 -22.32 5.42 -5.60
CA PRO A 115 -22.44 6.47 -6.61
C PRO A 115 -22.48 7.81 -5.86
N GLY A 116 -21.38 8.56 -5.92
CA GLY A 116 -21.18 9.78 -5.13
C GLY A 116 -22.19 10.88 -5.37
#